data_AF-A0A3B9F0V2-F1
#
_entry.id   AF-A0A3B9F0V2-F1
#
_cell.length_a   1.000
_cell.length_b   1.000
_cell.length_c   1.000
_cell.angle_alpha   90.00
_cell.angle_beta   90.00
_cell.angle_gamma   90.00
#
_symmetry.space_group_name_H-M   'P 1'
#
loop_
_entity.id
_entity.type
_entity.pdbx_description
1 polymer ?
#
loop_
_entity_poly.entity_id
_entity_poly.type
_entity_poly.pdbx_seq_one_letter_code
_entity_poly.pdbx_strand_id
1 'polypeptide(L)'
;PLFELGFEGFITQICFFPNELPTDPCLREIIGFGEFSGKRQSCSKLKAVDTNLQKIPTIQVSSALAGAMLATEIIMYLSGKSRLKNKILQYSAEYHRVSVFDTSQSEQCLIHKDTQPHIIPSALTSDSTVRQLLDFSISSMGDECMLSLEDDFILSMDCEGCGKEIEINNYKTNVYDSERWCTECRQAGLYEEIPVSTNWKTVRELNLIHKNHTPFLDEPLSRFLIQPNDLVRMDSLFELDKSYLVKIN
;
A
#
# COMPACT_ATOMS: atom_id res chain seq x y z
N PRO A 1 -1.80 6.03 9.16
CA PRO A 1 -3.22 5.64 9.26
C PRO A 1 -3.76 6.03 10.64
N LEU A 2 -5.00 6.56 10.70
CA LEU A 2 -5.62 7.00 11.95
C LEU A 2 -5.87 5.81 12.90
N PHE A 3 -6.33 4.69 12.34
CA PHE A 3 -6.53 3.43 13.06
C PHE A 3 -5.93 2.26 12.30
N GLU A 4 -5.52 1.23 13.03
CA GLU A 4 -5.25 -0.10 12.50
C GLU A 4 -5.96 -1.14 13.36
N LEU A 5 -6.46 -2.19 12.70
CA LEU A 5 -7.14 -3.31 13.33
C LEU A 5 -6.44 -4.61 12.94
N GLY A 6 -6.14 -5.43 13.95
CA GLY A 6 -5.56 -6.76 13.76
C GLY A 6 -6.34 -7.83 14.50
N PHE A 7 -6.38 -9.02 13.91
CA PHE A 7 -6.89 -10.23 14.54
C PHE A 7 -5.82 -11.31 14.48
N GLU A 8 -5.43 -11.85 15.64
CA GLU A 8 -4.51 -12.97 15.73
C GLU A 8 -5.04 -13.97 16.78
N GLY A 9 -5.47 -15.15 16.32
CA GLY A 9 -6.12 -16.14 17.19
C GLY A 9 -7.37 -15.59 17.87
N PHE A 10 -7.36 -15.52 19.20
CA PHE A 10 -8.45 -15.01 20.05
C PHE A 10 -8.22 -13.56 20.52
N ILE A 11 -7.32 -12.84 19.87
CA ILE A 11 -6.93 -11.49 20.23
C ILE A 11 -7.38 -10.53 19.15
N THR A 12 -8.15 -9.51 19.55
CA THR A 12 -8.47 -8.34 18.73
C THR A 12 -7.61 -7.17 19.20
N GLN A 13 -6.88 -6.55 18.29
CA GLN A 13 -6.04 -5.38 18.58
C GLN A 13 -6.53 -4.18 17.77
N ILE A 14 -6.78 -3.07 18.47
CA ILE A 14 -7.12 -1.77 17.88
C ILE A 14 -6.00 -0.80 18.24
N CYS A 15 -5.35 -0.26 17.21
CA CYS A 15 -4.31 0.73 17.31
C CYS A 15 -4.89 2.09 16.92
N PHE A 16 -4.75 3.11 17.77
CA PHE A 16 -5.25 4.45 17.47
C PHE A 16 -4.12 5.49 17.51
N PHE A 17 -3.72 5.96 16.32
CA PHE A 17 -2.57 6.84 16.12
C PHE A 17 -2.97 8.04 15.25
N PRO A 18 -3.58 9.08 15.84
CA PRO A 18 -3.97 10.28 15.11
C PRO A 18 -2.78 11.12 14.64
N ASN A 19 -1.58 10.92 15.21
CA ASN A 19 -0.35 11.65 14.86
C ASN A 19 -0.60 13.17 14.82
N GLU A 20 -1.24 13.71 15.87
CA GLU A 20 -1.59 15.14 15.94
C GLU A 20 -0.34 16.00 16.15
N LEU A 21 0.66 15.45 16.83
CA LEU A 21 1.94 16.08 17.10
C LEU A 21 3.09 15.30 16.45
N PRO A 22 4.18 15.96 16.02
CA PRO A 22 5.38 15.29 15.50
C PRO A 22 6.06 14.35 16.51
N THR A 23 5.77 14.51 17.79
CA THR A 23 6.29 13.70 18.89
C THR A 23 5.40 12.50 19.22
N ASP A 24 4.24 12.38 18.57
CA ASP A 24 3.35 11.24 18.79
C ASP A 24 4.00 9.97 18.25
N PRO A 25 3.80 8.81 18.89
CA PRO A 25 4.18 7.53 18.29
C PRO A 25 3.39 7.30 17.01
N CYS A 26 3.99 6.55 16.07
CA CYS A 26 3.33 6.18 14.84
C CYS A 26 3.14 4.67 14.79
N LEU A 27 2.15 4.25 14.01
CA LEU A 27 1.82 2.83 13.87
C LEU A 27 3.02 1.96 13.45
N ARG A 28 3.93 2.51 12.62
CA ARG A 28 5.10 1.79 12.10
C ARG A 28 6.06 1.36 13.21
N GLU A 29 6.08 2.06 14.34
CA GLU A 29 6.89 1.69 15.50
C GLU A 29 6.39 0.40 16.17
N ILE A 30 5.10 0.09 16.03
CA ILE A 30 4.47 -1.09 16.63
C ILE A 30 4.50 -2.28 15.67
N ILE A 31 4.14 -2.06 14.41
CA ILE A 31 4.14 -3.14 13.41
C ILE A 31 5.54 -3.42 12.83
N GLY A 32 6.53 -2.57 13.15
CA GLY A 32 7.90 -2.64 12.66
C GLY A 32 8.07 -2.22 11.19
N PHE A 33 9.32 -2.01 10.78
CA PHE A 33 9.69 -2.06 9.36
C PHE A 33 9.71 -3.52 8.94
N GLY A 34 8.54 -4.07 8.60
CA GLY A 34 8.48 -5.45 8.13
C GLY A 34 9.40 -5.63 6.91
N GLU A 35 10.51 -6.34 7.08
CA GLU A 35 10.99 -7.19 5.99
C GLU A 35 9.88 -8.21 5.78
N PHE A 36 9.15 -8.05 4.68
CA PHE A 36 8.21 -9.06 4.18
C PHE A 36 9.01 -10.29 3.71
N SER A 37 9.68 -10.96 4.65
CA SER A 37 10.44 -12.19 4.46
C SER A 37 9.47 -13.35 4.24
N GLY A 38 8.75 -13.33 3.12
CA GLY A 38 8.10 -14.47 2.47
C GLY A 38 7.08 -15.31 3.26
N LYS A 39 6.85 -15.08 4.56
CA LYS A 39 6.03 -15.94 5.43
C LYS A 39 4.72 -15.30 5.88
N ARG A 40 4.61 -13.97 5.91
CA ARG A 40 3.34 -13.25 6.08
C ARG A 40 2.79 -12.84 4.71
N GLN A 41 2.38 -13.84 3.93
CA GLN A 41 1.86 -13.68 2.56
C GLN A 41 0.33 -13.53 2.52
N SER A 42 -0.26 -12.76 3.44
CA SER A 42 -1.68 -12.40 3.31
C SER A 42 -1.90 -11.26 2.32
N CYS A 43 -0.89 -10.42 2.06
CA CYS A 43 -1.03 -9.22 1.22
C CYS A 43 -0.21 -9.21 -0.08
N SER A 44 0.64 -10.23 -0.33
CA SER A 44 1.54 -10.28 -1.51
C SER A 44 1.27 -11.45 -2.46
N LYS A 45 0.24 -12.24 -2.17
CA LYS A 45 -0.31 -13.24 -3.10
C LYS A 45 -1.43 -12.60 -3.90
N LEU A 46 -1.64 -13.10 -5.11
CA LEU A 46 -2.88 -12.83 -5.82
C LEU A 46 -4.06 -13.16 -4.93
N LYS A 47 -5.05 -12.28 -4.93
CA LYS A 47 -6.27 -12.51 -4.18
C LYS A 47 -6.97 -13.71 -4.81
N ALA A 48 -6.94 -14.85 -4.12
CA ALA A 48 -7.92 -15.90 -4.36
C ALA A 48 -9.28 -15.38 -3.91
N VAL A 49 -10.37 -15.80 -4.55
CA VAL A 49 -11.71 -15.41 -4.10
C VAL A 49 -11.98 -16.15 -2.80
N ASP A 50 -11.77 -15.47 -1.69
CA ASP A 50 -11.76 -16.07 -0.36
C ASP A 50 -13.18 -16.36 0.15
N THR A 51 -13.84 -17.32 -0.51
CA THR A 51 -15.16 -17.83 -0.19
C THR A 51 -15.18 -18.60 1.15
N ASN A 52 -14.02 -19.01 1.65
CA ASN A 52 -13.91 -19.78 2.89
C ASN A 52 -13.67 -18.93 4.14
N LEU A 53 -13.10 -17.72 4.04
CA LEU A 53 -13.03 -16.76 5.15
C LEU A 53 -14.43 -16.40 5.72
N GLN A 54 -15.48 -16.43 4.88
CA GLN A 54 -16.85 -16.18 5.31
C GLN A 54 -17.41 -17.22 6.29
N LYS A 55 -16.75 -18.37 6.45
CA LYS A 55 -17.25 -19.50 7.25
C LYS A 55 -16.65 -19.57 8.66
N ILE A 56 -15.85 -18.60 9.09
CA ILE A 56 -15.23 -18.59 10.42
C ILE A 56 -16.08 -17.70 11.34
N PRO A 57 -16.96 -18.26 12.21
CA PRO A 57 -17.92 -17.47 12.99
C PRO A 57 -17.24 -16.48 13.95
N THR A 58 -16.03 -16.81 14.40
CA THR A 58 -15.23 -15.94 15.27
C THR A 58 -14.80 -14.64 14.57
N ILE A 59 -14.62 -14.63 13.24
CA ILE A 59 -14.26 -13.40 12.52
C ILE A 59 -15.41 -12.40 12.57
N GLN A 60 -16.66 -12.85 12.38
CA GLN A 60 -17.82 -11.96 12.37
C GLN A 60 -18.03 -11.30 13.74
N VAL A 61 -17.94 -12.08 14.82
CA VAL A 61 -18.08 -11.56 16.18
C VAL A 61 -16.93 -10.62 16.55
N SER A 62 -15.69 -11.02 16.28
CA SER A 62 -14.52 -10.19 16.54
C SER A 62 -14.53 -8.89 15.73
N SER A 63 -14.98 -8.94 14.47
CA SER A 63 -15.14 -7.75 13.61
C SER A 63 -16.24 -6.83 14.10
N ALA A 64 -17.38 -7.36 14.55
CA ALA A 64 -18.46 -6.57 15.11
C ALA A 64 -18.02 -5.86 16.42
N LEU A 65 -17.33 -6.59 17.31
CA LEU A 65 -16.79 -6.04 18.55
C LEU A 65 -15.75 -4.95 18.26
N ALA A 66 -14.83 -5.22 17.34
CA ALA A 66 -13.83 -4.26 16.89
C ALA A 66 -14.47 -3.00 16.32
N GLY A 67 -15.46 -3.14 15.45
CA GLY A 67 -16.20 -2.04 14.84
C GLY A 67 -16.90 -1.17 15.87
N ALA A 68 -17.53 -1.78 16.88
CA ALA A 68 -18.18 -1.04 17.96
C ALA A 68 -17.17 -0.22 18.82
N MET A 69 -16.04 -0.82 19.17
CA MET A 69 -14.96 -0.14 19.89
C MET A 69 -14.38 1.01 19.07
N LEU A 70 -14.11 0.78 17.79
CA LEU A 70 -13.58 1.77 16.85
C LEU A 70 -14.52 2.95 16.68
N ALA A 71 -15.81 2.70 16.38
CA ALA A 71 -16.80 3.74 16.20
C ALA A 71 -16.98 4.59 17.47
N THR A 72 -16.97 3.95 18.65
CA THR A 72 -17.03 4.64 19.93
C THR A 72 -15.82 5.56 20.11
N GLU A 73 -14.62 5.06 19.82
CA GLU A 73 -13.40 5.87 19.95
C GLU A 73 -13.36 7.04 18.97
N ILE A 74 -13.83 6.86 17.72
CA ILE A 74 -13.96 7.94 16.74
C ILE A 74 -14.88 9.05 17.28
N ILE A 75 -16.05 8.70 17.81
CA ILE A 75 -16.99 9.69 18.37
C ILE A 75 -16.37 10.41 19.57
N MET A 76 -15.69 9.69 20.46
CA MET A 76 -14.99 10.29 21.60
C MET A 76 -13.86 11.21 21.13
N TYR A 77 -13.12 10.82 20.10
CA TYR A 77 -12.05 11.63 19.51
C TYR A 77 -12.57 12.94 18.93
N LEU A 78 -13.58 12.88 18.05
CA LEU A 78 -14.20 14.06 17.45
C LEU A 78 -14.83 14.99 18.48
N SER A 79 -15.26 14.45 19.63
CA SER A 79 -15.82 15.22 20.74
C SER A 79 -14.75 15.76 21.72
N GLY A 80 -13.46 15.54 21.47
CA GLY A 80 -12.37 15.95 22.36
C GLY A 80 -12.29 15.17 23.69
N LYS A 81 -12.89 13.97 23.76
CA LYS A 81 -13.01 13.11 24.96
C LYS A 81 -12.28 11.77 24.84
N SER A 82 -11.60 11.52 23.72
CA SER A 82 -10.84 10.30 23.48
C SER A 82 -9.80 10.07 24.58
N ARG A 83 -9.67 8.80 24.99
CA ARG A 83 -8.67 8.33 25.95
C ARG A 83 -7.67 7.34 25.35
N LEU A 84 -7.90 6.90 24.11
CA LEU A 84 -7.06 5.92 23.44
C LEU A 84 -6.09 6.54 22.43
N LYS A 85 -6.02 7.88 22.33
CA LYS A 85 -5.02 8.54 21.46
C LYS A 85 -3.63 7.98 21.77
N ASN A 86 -2.93 7.53 20.73
CA ASN A 86 -1.56 7.01 20.80
C ASN A 86 -1.43 5.76 21.69
N LYS A 87 -2.49 4.96 21.77
CA LYS A 87 -2.54 3.73 22.56
C LYS A 87 -2.98 2.53 21.72
N ILE A 88 -2.67 1.35 22.24
CA ILE A 88 -3.14 0.08 21.72
C ILE A 88 -4.19 -0.46 22.69
N LEU A 89 -5.40 -0.73 22.19
CA LEU A 89 -6.42 -1.47 22.91
C LEU A 89 -6.42 -2.92 22.43
N GLN A 90 -6.31 -3.85 23.37
CA GLN A 90 -6.31 -5.27 23.09
C GLN A 90 -7.45 -5.95 23.84
N TYR A 91 -8.25 -6.72 23.12
CA TYR A 91 -9.26 -7.61 23.71
C TYR A 91 -8.82 -9.06 23.51
N SER A 92 -8.61 -9.77 24.62
CA SER A 92 -8.42 -11.22 24.62
C SER A 92 -9.75 -11.90 24.89
N ALA A 93 -10.29 -12.58 23.89
CA ALA A 93 -11.54 -13.33 24.01
C ALA A 93 -11.37 -14.57 24.91
N GLU A 94 -10.18 -15.19 24.90
CA GLU A 94 -9.86 -16.38 25.73
C GLU A 94 -9.96 -16.07 27.23
N TYR A 95 -9.47 -14.91 27.65
CA TYR A 95 -9.49 -14.50 29.05
C TYR A 95 -10.59 -13.49 29.38
N HIS A 96 -11.38 -13.08 28.39
CA HIS A 96 -12.36 -11.99 28.46
C HIS A 96 -11.79 -10.71 29.09
N ARG A 97 -10.57 -10.33 28.67
CA ARG A 97 -9.86 -9.16 29.22
C ARG A 97 -9.66 -8.08 28.16
N VAL A 98 -9.81 -6.84 28.60
CA VAL A 98 -9.40 -5.65 27.84
C VAL A 98 -8.14 -5.10 28.48
N SER A 99 -7.13 -4.82 27.67
CA SER A 99 -5.89 -4.18 28.08
C SER A 99 -5.64 -2.97 27.20
N VAL A 100 -5.06 -1.92 27.79
CA VAL A 100 -4.68 -0.71 27.08
C VAL A 100 -3.20 -0.48 27.33
N PHE A 101 -2.45 -0.31 26.25
CA PHE A 101 -1.01 -0.10 26.29
C PHE A 101 -0.69 1.30 25.79
N ASP A 102 0.11 2.00 26.59
CA ASP A 102 0.74 3.25 26.19
C ASP A 102 1.83 3.00 25.15
N THR A 103 1.89 3.85 24.14
CA THR A 103 2.97 3.83 23.15
C THR A 103 3.76 5.12 23.24
N SER A 104 5.09 5.02 23.15
CA SER A 104 6.00 6.17 23.08
C SER A 104 6.70 6.19 21.74
N GLN A 105 6.95 7.38 21.21
CA GLN A 105 7.78 7.55 20.02
C GLN A 105 9.15 6.88 20.23
N SER A 106 9.60 6.15 19.21
CA SER A 106 10.90 5.50 19.20
C SER A 106 11.97 6.44 18.64
N GLU A 107 13.10 6.57 19.33
CA GLU A 107 14.29 7.27 18.79
C GLU A 107 14.87 6.60 17.55
N GLN A 108 14.42 5.39 17.22
CA GLN A 108 14.85 4.62 16.04
C GLN A 108 13.84 4.68 14.90
N CYS A 109 12.71 5.38 15.06
CA CYS A 109 11.71 5.48 14.00
C CYS A 109 12.24 6.27 12.81
N LEU A 110 12.37 5.62 11.65
CA LEU A 110 12.82 6.29 10.43
C LEU A 110 11.77 7.27 9.90
N ILE A 111 10.47 7.00 10.09
CA ILE A 111 9.39 7.89 9.62
C ILE A 111 9.43 9.24 10.34
N HIS A 112 9.68 9.23 11.66
CA HIS A 112 9.80 10.47 12.43
C HIS A 112 11.14 11.17 12.27
N LYS A 113 12.17 10.44 11.83
CA LYS A 113 13.47 11.02 11.43
C LYS A 113 13.44 11.59 10.02
N ASP A 114 12.58 11.05 9.15
CA ASP A 114 12.41 11.57 7.81
C ASP A 114 11.91 13.00 7.90
N THR A 115 12.67 13.92 7.31
CA THR A 115 12.23 15.30 7.13
C THR A 115 10.92 15.27 6.35
N GLN A 116 9.95 16.12 6.74
CA GLN A 116 8.68 16.23 6.02
C GLN A 116 8.94 16.24 4.51
N PRO A 117 8.34 15.31 3.75
CA PRO A 117 8.63 15.21 2.34
C PRO A 117 8.24 16.52 1.66
N HIS A 118 9.15 17.05 0.82
CA HIS A 118 8.92 18.30 0.12
C HIS A 118 7.81 18.10 -0.91
N ILE A 119 6.60 18.57 -0.57
CA ILE A 119 5.46 18.55 -1.48
C ILE A 119 5.60 19.70 -2.48
N ILE A 120 5.73 19.36 -3.75
CA ILE A 120 5.90 20.30 -4.85
C ILE A 120 4.59 20.36 -5.64
N PRO A 121 3.89 21.51 -5.62
CA PRO A 121 2.70 21.67 -6.46
C PRO A 121 3.13 21.70 -7.93
N SER A 122 2.43 20.94 -8.77
CA SER A 122 2.64 20.95 -10.22
C SER A 122 1.38 21.45 -10.93
N ALA A 123 1.50 21.73 -12.22
CA ALA A 123 0.35 21.90 -13.12
C ALA A 123 0.01 20.61 -13.90
N LEU A 124 0.70 19.51 -13.59
CA LEU A 124 0.54 18.23 -14.27
C LEU A 124 -0.81 17.62 -13.88
N THR A 125 -1.39 16.89 -14.82
CA THR A 125 -2.63 16.13 -14.65
C THR A 125 -2.36 14.65 -14.92
N SER A 126 -3.33 13.78 -14.66
CA SER A 126 -3.25 12.36 -15.01
C SER A 126 -3.02 12.08 -16.50
N ASP A 127 -3.36 13.04 -17.38
CA ASP A 127 -3.12 12.93 -18.83
C ASP A 127 -1.73 13.43 -19.25
N SER A 128 -1.01 14.07 -18.33
CA SER A 128 0.40 14.40 -18.56
C SER A 128 1.21 13.12 -18.73
N THR A 129 2.30 13.20 -19.48
CA THR A 129 3.18 12.06 -19.76
C THR A 129 4.22 11.89 -18.66
N VAL A 130 4.77 10.67 -18.56
CA VAL A 130 5.92 10.39 -17.68
C VAL A 130 7.09 11.34 -17.98
N ARG A 131 7.35 11.63 -19.26
CA ARG A 131 8.37 12.59 -19.69
C ARG A 131 8.14 13.97 -19.07
N GLN A 132 6.91 14.48 -19.13
CA GLN A 132 6.58 15.78 -18.57
C GLN A 132 6.79 15.82 -17.05
N LEU A 133 6.52 14.72 -16.34
CA LEU A 133 6.80 14.60 -14.92
C LEU A 133 8.32 14.61 -14.60
N LEU A 134 9.12 13.90 -15.39
CA LEU A 134 10.57 13.87 -15.21
C LEU A 134 11.26 15.18 -15.67
N ASP A 135 10.76 15.84 -16.71
CA ASP A 135 11.23 17.18 -17.10
C ASP A 135 10.85 18.23 -16.03
N PHE A 136 9.70 18.04 -15.37
CA PHE A 136 9.25 18.88 -14.26
C PHE A 136 10.20 18.78 -13.06
N SER A 137 10.73 17.59 -12.74
CA SER A 137 11.71 17.47 -11.64
C SER A 137 13.01 18.19 -11.95
N ILE A 138 13.53 18.08 -13.18
CA ILE A 138 14.74 18.81 -13.58
C ILE A 138 14.53 20.32 -13.49
N SER A 139 13.40 20.82 -14.01
CA SER A 139 13.13 22.26 -14.07
C SER A 139 12.74 22.88 -12.72
N SER A 140 12.00 22.17 -11.88
CA SER A 140 11.46 22.71 -10.61
C SER A 140 12.32 22.37 -9.39
N MET A 141 13.01 21.22 -9.42
CA MET A 141 13.83 20.72 -8.31
C MET A 141 15.32 20.89 -8.59
N GLY A 142 15.71 21.11 -9.86
CA GLY A 142 17.11 21.16 -10.27
C GLY A 142 17.79 19.79 -10.21
N ASP A 143 17.00 18.71 -10.29
CA ASP A 143 17.45 17.35 -9.98
C ASP A 143 16.95 16.34 -11.01
N GLU A 144 17.79 15.36 -11.37
CA GLU A 144 17.35 14.25 -12.22
C GLU A 144 16.74 13.20 -11.29
N CYS A 145 15.42 13.08 -11.33
CA CYS A 145 14.70 12.15 -10.46
C CYS A 145 14.23 10.89 -11.22
N MET A 146 13.87 9.91 -10.43
CA MET A 146 13.23 8.67 -10.81
C MET A 146 11.80 8.67 -10.29
N LEU A 147 10.84 8.25 -11.12
CA LEU A 147 9.48 7.99 -10.65
C LEU A 147 9.47 6.69 -9.86
N SER A 148 9.03 6.76 -8.61
CA SER A 148 8.88 5.61 -7.72
C SER A 148 7.40 5.30 -7.52
N LEU A 149 6.97 4.16 -8.06
CA LEU A 149 5.61 3.66 -7.89
C LEU A 149 5.42 3.05 -6.49
N GLU A 150 4.18 3.05 -5.99
CA GLU A 150 3.87 2.60 -4.63
C GLU A 150 4.06 1.08 -4.42
N ASP A 151 3.98 0.29 -5.49
CA ASP A 151 4.08 -1.17 -5.50
C ASP A 151 4.59 -1.66 -6.87
N ASP A 152 4.92 -2.96 -6.95
CA ASP A 152 5.30 -3.64 -8.19
C ASP A 152 4.19 -3.44 -9.26
N PHE A 153 4.46 -2.70 -10.33
CA PHE A 153 3.50 -2.48 -11.42
C PHE A 153 3.64 -3.52 -12.52
N ILE A 154 2.55 -4.22 -12.83
CA ILE A 154 2.53 -5.30 -13.82
C ILE A 154 1.95 -4.77 -15.13
N LEU A 155 2.81 -4.60 -16.14
CA LEU A 155 2.39 -4.21 -17.49
C LEU A 155 1.70 -5.37 -18.22
N SER A 156 2.39 -6.50 -18.31
CA SER A 156 1.90 -7.70 -18.96
C SER A 156 2.46 -8.97 -18.32
N MET A 157 1.85 -10.11 -18.64
CA MET A 157 2.31 -11.44 -18.23
C MET A 157 1.92 -12.49 -19.27
N ASP A 158 2.62 -13.63 -19.25
CA ASP A 158 2.25 -14.76 -20.09
C ASP A 158 1.08 -15.53 -19.46
N CYS A 159 0.10 -15.90 -20.27
CA CYS A 159 -1.02 -16.73 -19.85
C CYS A 159 -0.52 -18.10 -19.37
N GLU A 160 -0.91 -18.51 -18.16
CA GLU A 160 -0.48 -19.81 -17.59
C GLU A 160 -0.93 -21.00 -18.47
N GLY A 161 -2.10 -20.91 -19.11
CA GLY A 161 -2.63 -21.97 -19.97
C GLY A 161 -1.98 -22.08 -21.35
N CYS A 162 -1.82 -20.97 -22.09
CA CYS A 162 -1.41 -20.99 -23.50
C CYS A 162 -0.14 -20.20 -23.82
N GLY A 163 0.46 -19.51 -22.84
CA GLY A 163 1.67 -18.69 -23.01
C GLY A 163 1.46 -17.38 -23.78
N LYS A 164 0.22 -17.03 -24.17
CA LYS A 164 -0.10 -15.75 -24.81
C LYS A 164 0.08 -14.60 -23.83
N GLU A 165 0.69 -13.51 -24.28
CA GLU A 165 0.81 -12.29 -23.48
C GLU A 165 -0.57 -11.68 -23.16
N ILE A 166 -0.77 -11.33 -21.89
CA ILE A 166 -1.95 -10.68 -21.33
C ILE A 166 -1.50 -9.32 -20.80
N GLU A 167 -2.15 -8.25 -21.25
CA GLU A 167 -1.96 -6.91 -20.71
C GLU A 167 -2.74 -6.77 -19.39
N ILE A 168 -2.08 -6.25 -18.35
CA ILE A 168 -2.61 -6.15 -16.99
C ILE A 168 -2.69 -4.70 -16.53
N ASN A 169 -1.64 -3.90 -16.76
CA ASN A 169 -1.51 -2.50 -16.35
C ASN A 169 -2.04 -2.21 -14.93
N ASN A 170 -1.59 -2.97 -13.93
CA ASN A 170 -2.08 -2.83 -12.56
C ASN A 170 -1.00 -3.12 -11.52
N TYR A 171 -1.18 -2.62 -10.30
CA TYR A 171 -0.33 -2.97 -9.17
C TYR A 171 -0.52 -4.43 -8.80
N LYS A 172 0.58 -5.10 -8.44
CA LYS A 172 0.60 -6.52 -8.06
C LYS A 172 -0.40 -6.85 -6.95
N THR A 173 -0.55 -5.97 -5.97
CA THR A 173 -1.56 -6.10 -4.88
C THR A 173 -3.01 -6.10 -5.35
N ASN A 174 -3.29 -5.62 -6.57
CA ASN A 174 -4.62 -5.56 -7.17
C ASN A 174 -4.89 -6.66 -8.20
N VAL A 175 -3.89 -7.45 -8.57
CA VAL A 175 -4.06 -8.55 -9.53
C VAL A 175 -4.63 -9.78 -8.83
N TYR A 176 -5.68 -10.36 -9.40
CA TYR A 176 -6.35 -11.58 -8.95
C TYR A 176 -5.81 -12.82 -9.65
N ASP A 177 -6.03 -13.99 -9.07
CA ASP A 177 -5.53 -15.25 -9.62
C ASP A 177 -6.04 -15.56 -11.03
N SER A 178 -7.31 -15.22 -11.25
CA SER A 178 -7.97 -15.36 -12.54
C SER A 178 -7.32 -14.52 -13.64
N GLU A 179 -6.60 -13.45 -13.32
CA GLU A 179 -5.97 -12.56 -14.31
C GLU A 179 -4.68 -13.14 -14.91
N ARG A 180 -4.13 -14.22 -14.34
CA ARG A 180 -3.06 -15.03 -14.96
C ARG A 180 -3.49 -15.77 -16.22
N TRP A 181 -4.79 -15.82 -16.47
CA TRP A 181 -5.38 -16.63 -17.53
C TRP A 181 -6.07 -15.74 -18.54
N CYS A 182 -5.74 -15.92 -19.81
CA CYS A 182 -6.42 -15.21 -20.87
C CYS A 182 -7.89 -15.63 -20.93
N THR A 183 -8.74 -14.75 -21.46
CA THR A 183 -10.19 -14.99 -21.52
C THR A 183 -10.55 -16.29 -22.23
N GLU A 184 -9.79 -16.68 -23.26
CA GLU A 184 -9.99 -17.94 -23.99
C GLU A 184 -9.73 -19.16 -23.09
N CYS A 185 -8.60 -19.21 -22.36
CA CYS A 185 -8.30 -20.31 -21.45
C CYS A 185 -9.28 -20.40 -20.27
N ARG A 186 -9.75 -19.25 -19.76
CA ARG A 186 -10.79 -19.22 -18.72
C ARG A 186 -12.10 -19.82 -19.22
N GLN A 187 -12.54 -19.43 -20.42
CA GLN A 187 -13.77 -19.94 -21.02
C GLN A 187 -13.67 -21.43 -21.41
N ALA A 188 -12.47 -21.90 -21.75
CA ALA A 188 -12.21 -23.32 -22.02
C ALA A 188 -12.19 -24.20 -20.75
N GLY A 189 -12.36 -23.62 -19.56
CA GLY A 189 -12.34 -24.36 -18.29
C GLY A 189 -10.94 -24.85 -17.89
N LEU A 190 -9.88 -24.27 -18.46
CA LEU A 190 -8.49 -24.61 -18.12
C LEU A 190 -8.04 -23.92 -16.82
N TYR A 191 -8.78 -22.92 -16.35
CA TYR A 191 -8.49 -22.19 -15.12
C TYR A 191 -8.53 -23.11 -13.90
N GLU A 192 -7.40 -23.20 -13.21
CA GLU A 192 -7.30 -23.77 -11.88
C GLU A 192 -6.83 -22.69 -10.91
N GLU A 193 -7.63 -22.42 -9.88
CA GLU A 193 -7.28 -21.47 -8.83
C GLU A 193 -6.16 -22.08 -7.99
N ILE A 194 -4.96 -21.49 -8.07
CA ILE A 194 -3.82 -21.93 -7.27
C ILE A 194 -3.34 -20.82 -6.34
N PRO A 195 -3.00 -21.13 -5.08
CA PRO A 195 -2.68 -20.12 -4.08
C PRO A 195 -1.31 -19.44 -4.29
N VAL A 196 -0.44 -19.98 -5.15
CA VAL A 196 0.88 -19.40 -5.47
C VAL A 196 1.28 -19.76 -6.89
N SER A 197 1.41 -18.78 -7.78
CA SER A 197 2.21 -18.92 -9.02
C SER A 197 3.59 -18.27 -8.82
N THR A 198 4.61 -18.81 -9.49
CA THR A 198 6.01 -18.36 -9.37
C THR A 198 6.61 -17.85 -10.68
N ASN A 199 5.90 -17.99 -11.81
CA ASN A 199 6.39 -17.59 -13.13
C ASN A 199 5.84 -16.22 -13.52
N TRP A 200 6.45 -15.18 -12.98
CA TRP A 200 6.08 -13.80 -13.31
C TRP A 200 7.29 -13.11 -13.89
N LYS A 201 7.13 -12.58 -15.11
CA LYS A 201 7.99 -11.50 -15.57
C LYS A 201 7.48 -10.19 -14.96
N THR A 202 7.57 -10.06 -13.64
CA THR A 202 7.24 -8.81 -12.95
C THR A 202 8.29 -7.78 -13.34
N VAL A 203 7.87 -6.70 -14.02
CA VAL A 203 8.71 -5.51 -14.12
C VAL A 203 8.60 -4.80 -12.77
N ARG A 204 9.42 -5.29 -11.84
CA ARG A 204 9.31 -4.95 -10.41
C ARG A 204 9.65 -3.49 -10.10
N GLU A 205 10.28 -2.81 -11.04
CA GLU A 205 10.75 -1.45 -10.91
C GLU A 205 10.61 -0.77 -12.28
N LEU A 206 9.46 -0.15 -12.55
CA LEU A 206 9.46 1.00 -13.45
C LEU A 206 9.94 2.19 -12.63
N ASN A 207 11.21 2.09 -12.24
CA ASN A 207 12.05 3.18 -11.81
C ASN A 207 12.28 4.05 -13.05
N LEU A 208 11.22 4.75 -13.49
CA LEU A 208 11.21 5.44 -14.77
C LEU A 208 12.20 6.59 -14.70
N ILE A 209 13.20 6.50 -15.56
CA ILE A 209 14.26 7.48 -15.72
C ILE A 209 14.38 7.81 -17.21
N HIS A 210 14.76 9.04 -17.51
CA HIS A 210 14.82 9.54 -18.88
C HIS A 210 15.62 8.64 -19.84
N LYS A 211 16.72 8.05 -19.38
CA LYS A 211 17.71 7.38 -20.25
C LYS A 211 17.39 5.92 -20.57
N ASN A 212 16.66 5.21 -19.69
CA ASN A 212 16.51 3.75 -19.78
C ASN A 212 15.09 3.27 -20.12
N HIS A 213 14.10 4.17 -20.09
CA HIS A 213 12.69 3.80 -20.18
C HIS A 213 11.94 4.52 -21.31
N THR A 214 12.63 4.77 -22.43
CA THR A 214 12.10 5.48 -23.61
C THR A 214 10.71 5.01 -24.07
N PRO A 215 10.37 3.70 -24.05
CA PRO A 215 9.04 3.24 -24.47
C PRO A 215 7.88 3.76 -23.60
N PHE A 216 8.16 4.15 -22.35
CA PHE A 216 7.14 4.55 -21.38
C PHE A 216 7.08 6.07 -21.15
N LEU A 217 8.05 6.82 -21.70
CA LEU A 217 8.15 8.26 -21.46
C LEU A 217 6.96 9.03 -22.01
N ASP A 218 6.41 8.59 -23.14
CA ASP A 218 5.32 9.28 -23.81
C ASP A 218 3.94 8.72 -23.42
N GLU A 219 3.90 7.74 -22.52
CA GLU A 219 2.66 7.22 -21.95
C GLU A 219 2.11 8.19 -20.88
N PRO A 220 0.77 8.34 -20.79
CA PRO A 220 0.15 9.19 -19.78
C PRO A 220 0.33 8.59 -18.38
N LEU A 221 0.39 9.44 -17.36
CA LEU A 221 0.50 9.03 -15.95
C LEU A 221 -0.66 8.13 -15.53
N SER A 222 -1.86 8.34 -16.09
CA SER A 222 -3.05 7.52 -15.87
C SER A 222 -2.86 6.05 -16.25
N ARG A 223 -1.96 5.73 -17.20
CA ARG A 223 -1.58 4.35 -17.53
C ARG A 223 -0.96 3.62 -16.33
N PHE A 224 -0.28 4.35 -15.47
CA PHE A 224 0.34 3.85 -14.24
C PHE A 224 -0.56 4.05 -13.01
N LEU A 225 -1.87 4.22 -13.24
CA LEU A 225 -2.89 4.42 -12.21
C LEU A 225 -2.71 5.67 -11.36
N ILE A 226 -1.91 6.65 -11.79
CA ILE A 226 -1.76 7.94 -11.12
C ILE A 226 -2.99 8.81 -11.45
N GLN A 227 -3.74 9.17 -10.41
CA GLN A 227 -5.01 9.89 -10.48
C GLN A 227 -4.87 11.37 -10.09
N PRO A 228 -5.88 12.21 -10.42
CA PRO A 228 -5.94 13.58 -9.93
C PRO A 228 -5.91 13.65 -8.39
N ASN A 229 -5.10 14.56 -7.85
CA ASN A 229 -4.80 14.75 -6.43
C ASN A 229 -3.83 13.73 -5.80
N ASP A 230 -3.28 12.80 -6.57
CA ASP A 230 -2.25 11.91 -6.05
C ASP A 230 -0.95 12.67 -5.75
N LEU A 231 -0.21 12.15 -4.77
CA LEU A 231 1.15 12.57 -4.44
C LEU A 231 2.12 11.53 -4.99
N VAL A 232 2.84 11.91 -6.03
CA VAL A 232 3.76 11.02 -6.73
C VAL A 232 5.17 11.18 -6.16
N ARG A 233 5.78 10.06 -5.76
CA ARG A 233 7.14 10.05 -5.22
C ARG A 233 8.18 10.10 -6.34
N MET A 234 9.09 11.07 -6.22
CA MET A 234 10.24 11.25 -7.11
C MET A 234 11.52 11.17 -6.29
N ASP A 235 12.33 10.13 -6.50
CA ASP A 235 13.60 9.95 -5.79
C ASP A 235 14.75 10.54 -6.60
N SER A 236 15.68 11.27 -5.95
CA SER A 236 16.86 11.82 -6.62
C SER A 236 17.78 10.69 -7.09
N LEU A 237 18.30 10.79 -8.31
CA LEU A 237 19.33 9.87 -8.82
C LEU A 237 20.72 10.15 -8.24
N PHE A 238 20.93 11.34 -7.66
CA PHE A 238 22.23 11.77 -7.16
C PHE A 238 22.33 11.73 -5.62
N GLU A 239 21.22 11.92 -4.92
CA GLU A 239 21.15 11.93 -3.46
C GLU A 239 20.14 10.87 -2.95
N LEU A 240 20.63 9.73 -2.45
CA LEU A 240 19.79 8.57 -2.07
C LEU A 240 18.76 8.87 -0.98
N ASP A 241 19.04 9.82 -0.10
CA ASP A 241 18.14 10.21 1.00
C ASP A 241 17.18 11.34 0.60
N LYS A 242 17.23 11.79 -0.66
CA LYS A 242 16.44 12.93 -1.14
C LYS A 242 15.29 12.45 -2.01
N SER A 243 14.08 12.74 -1.53
CA SER A 243 12.84 12.46 -2.26
C SER A 243 11.92 13.67 -2.26
N TYR A 244 11.09 13.76 -3.30
CA TYR A 244 10.09 14.80 -3.48
C TYR A 244 8.73 14.16 -3.67
N LEU A 245 7.68 14.84 -3.24
CA LEU A 245 6.30 14.45 -3.53
C LEU A 245 5.70 15.48 -4.50
N VAL A 246 5.46 15.08 -5.73
CA VAL A 246 4.82 15.94 -6.73
C VAL A 246 3.32 15.76 -6.64
N LYS A 247 2.59 16.85 -6.42
CA LYS A 247 1.13 16.82 -6.45
C LYS A 247 0.62 16.89 -7.88
N ILE A 248 -0.20 15.90 -8.27
CA ILE A 248 -0.92 15.86 -9.54
C ILE A 248 -2.28 16.55 -9.38
N ASN A 249 -2.67 17.40 -10.34
CA ASN A 249 -3.95 18.12 -10.33
C ASN A 249 -5.06 17.34 -11.03
#